data_AF-A0A2E7TM10-F1
#
_entry.id   AF-A0A2E7TM10-F1
#
_cell.length_a   1.000
_cell.length_b   1.000
_cell.length_c   1.000
_cell.angle_alpha   90.00
_cell.angle_beta   90.00
_cell.angle_gamma   90.00
#
_symmetry.space_group_name_H-M   'P 1'
#
loop_
_entity.id
_entity.type
_entity.pdbx_description
1 polymer ?
#
loop_
_entity_poly.entity_id
_entity_poly.type
_entity_poly.pdbx_seq_one_letter_code
_entity_poly.pdbx_strand_id
1 'polypeptide(L)'
;MKLTKDIIYTYLIFISIFLVFLDAYQFYSIPLSWIGLSLLLPVSIYEIKNTKLSKYSKTIYLISIPFVIPELFYIFRNELSFSEYLYIGLRYYNIFSFIVVLFFCNYFFTESNLKNFFRILKKYLFFYSAITIYIFFAQIYDLYEPYRNRQNTNLFGESMQSIFWLSQPHRAMGTFREPL
;
A
#
# COMPACT_ATOMS: atom_id res chain seq x y z
N MET A 1 -11.66 -26.49 -11.59
CA MET A 1 -11.04 -25.26 -12.14
C MET A 1 -11.34 -23.98 -11.33
N LYS A 2 -12.44 -23.88 -10.55
CA LYS A 2 -12.68 -22.76 -9.61
C LYS A 2 -11.70 -22.72 -8.41
N LEU A 3 -11.41 -23.87 -7.81
CA LEU A 3 -10.60 -23.96 -6.58
C LEU A 3 -9.15 -23.44 -6.74
N THR A 4 -8.53 -23.66 -7.91
CA THR A 4 -7.17 -23.20 -8.22
C THR A 4 -7.12 -21.69 -8.45
N LYS A 5 -8.17 -21.13 -9.07
CA LYS A 5 -8.32 -19.69 -9.25
C LYS A 5 -8.39 -18.96 -7.91
N ASP A 6 -9.20 -19.45 -6.98
CA ASP A 6 -9.38 -18.83 -5.64
C ASP A 6 -8.07 -18.80 -4.83
N ILE A 7 -7.24 -19.82 -4.97
CA ILE A 7 -5.95 -19.92 -4.27
C ILE A 7 -4.94 -18.91 -4.85
N ILE A 8 -4.75 -18.90 -6.17
CA ILE A 8 -3.84 -17.96 -6.85
C ILE A 8 -4.26 -16.52 -6.55
N TYR A 9 -5.57 -16.27 -6.65
CA TYR A 9 -6.19 -14.99 -6.33
C TYR A 9 -5.86 -14.52 -4.90
N THR A 10 -6.00 -15.40 -3.93
CA THR A 10 -5.69 -15.09 -2.53
C THR A 10 -4.19 -14.82 -2.33
N TYR A 11 -3.31 -15.59 -2.97
CA TYR A 11 -1.86 -15.32 -2.90
C TYR A 11 -1.50 -13.98 -3.51
N LEU A 12 -2.11 -13.61 -4.63
CA LEU A 12 -1.88 -12.32 -5.28
C LEU A 12 -2.25 -11.17 -4.33
N ILE A 13 -3.40 -11.25 -3.64
CA ILE A 13 -3.79 -10.28 -2.60
C ILE A 13 -2.72 -10.16 -1.52
N PHE A 14 -2.25 -11.27 -0.96
CA PHE A 14 -1.25 -11.21 0.13
C PHE A 14 0.12 -10.71 -0.33
N ILE A 15 0.56 -11.06 -1.54
CA ILE A 15 1.80 -10.52 -2.15
C ILE A 15 1.67 -9.01 -2.32
N SER A 16 0.54 -8.55 -2.85
CA SER A 16 0.29 -7.13 -3.02
C SER A 16 0.25 -6.38 -1.70
N ILE A 17 -0.43 -6.92 -0.68
CA ILE A 17 -0.47 -6.34 0.68
C ILE A 17 0.96 -6.25 1.24
N PHE A 18 1.77 -7.31 1.08
CA PHE A 18 3.16 -7.29 1.50
C PHE A 18 3.95 -6.16 0.82
N LEU A 19 3.83 -6.00 -0.50
CA LEU A 19 4.49 -4.93 -1.24
C LEU A 19 4.01 -3.54 -0.83
N VAL A 20 2.71 -3.37 -0.54
CA VAL A 20 2.16 -2.13 0.02
C VAL A 20 2.82 -1.77 1.36
N PHE A 21 3.09 -2.76 2.20
CA PHE A 21 3.78 -2.53 3.46
C PHE A 21 5.27 -2.20 3.30
N LEU A 22 5.91 -2.50 2.17
CA LEU A 22 7.31 -2.18 1.89
C LEU A 22 7.48 -0.75 1.30
N ASP A 23 6.79 0.22 1.87
CA ASP A 23 6.76 1.61 1.41
C ASP A 23 8.12 2.32 1.53
N ALA A 24 9.04 1.84 2.37
CA ALA A 24 10.42 2.35 2.46
C ALA A 24 11.33 1.92 1.28
N TYR A 25 10.86 1.02 0.42
CA TYR A 25 11.66 0.44 -0.67
C TYR A 25 11.14 0.85 -2.05
N GLN A 26 12.04 0.89 -3.01
CA GLN A 26 11.76 1.15 -4.42
C GLN A 26 12.58 0.24 -5.34
N PHE A 27 12.07 0.00 -6.54
CA PHE A 27 12.74 -0.77 -7.59
C PHE A 27 12.81 0.08 -8.86
N TYR A 28 14.01 0.36 -9.37
CA TYR A 28 14.24 1.31 -10.49
C TYR A 28 13.42 2.62 -10.37
N SER A 29 13.46 3.24 -9.18
CA SER A 29 12.73 4.48 -8.85
C SER A 29 11.20 4.36 -8.74
N ILE A 30 10.64 3.15 -8.83
CA ILE A 30 9.22 2.89 -8.59
C ILE A 30 9.04 2.35 -7.16
N PRO A 31 8.26 3.02 -6.29
CA PRO A 31 7.97 2.51 -4.95
C PRO A 31 7.35 1.11 -4.98
N LEU A 32 7.82 0.20 -4.12
CA LEU A 32 7.23 -1.13 -4.01
C LEU A 32 5.75 -1.06 -3.62
N SER A 33 5.37 -0.07 -2.83
CA SER A 33 3.96 0.14 -2.45
C SER A 33 3.06 0.45 -3.64
N TRP A 34 3.57 1.16 -4.65
CA TRP A 34 2.83 1.42 -5.88
C TRP A 34 2.72 0.17 -6.74
N ILE A 35 3.75 -0.68 -6.76
CA ILE A 35 3.68 -1.98 -7.43
C ILE A 35 2.63 -2.88 -6.75
N GLY A 36 2.61 -2.90 -5.41
CA GLY A 36 1.58 -3.63 -4.64
C GLY A 36 0.17 -3.15 -4.95
N LEU A 37 -0.06 -1.83 -4.97
CA LEU A 37 -1.35 -1.25 -5.37
C LEU A 37 -1.71 -1.59 -6.82
N SER A 38 -0.74 -1.54 -7.73
CA SER A 38 -0.94 -1.88 -9.15
C SER A 38 -1.29 -3.35 -9.37
N LEU A 39 -0.88 -4.24 -8.48
CA LEU A 39 -1.29 -5.65 -8.49
C LEU A 39 -2.68 -5.85 -7.87
N LEU A 40 -3.02 -5.10 -6.81
CA LEU A 40 -4.35 -5.13 -6.17
C LEU A 40 -5.46 -4.55 -7.03
N LEU A 41 -5.16 -3.51 -7.80
CA LEU A 41 -6.17 -2.77 -8.55
C LEU A 41 -6.89 -3.64 -9.62
N PRO A 42 -6.20 -4.37 -10.53
CA PRO A 42 -6.87 -5.22 -11.51
C PRO A 42 -7.73 -6.30 -10.87
N VAL A 43 -7.24 -6.88 -9.77
CA VAL A 43 -7.94 -7.90 -8.97
C VAL A 43 -9.23 -7.33 -8.37
N SER A 44 -9.15 -6.11 -7.85
CA SER A 44 -10.29 -5.39 -7.26
C SER A 44 -11.31 -5.02 -8.33
N ILE A 45 -10.87 -4.49 -9.48
CA ILE A 45 -11.74 -4.12 -10.60
C ILE A 45 -12.47 -5.35 -11.16
N TYR A 46 -11.78 -6.47 -11.31
CA TYR A 46 -12.36 -7.70 -11.83
C TYR A 46 -13.54 -8.19 -10.98
N GLU A 47 -13.40 -8.18 -9.66
CA GLU A 47 -14.49 -8.56 -8.75
C GLU A 47 -15.61 -7.52 -8.71
N ILE A 48 -15.26 -6.22 -8.74
CA ILE A 48 -16.23 -5.13 -8.72
C ILE A 48 -17.20 -5.18 -9.90
N LYS A 49 -16.78 -5.67 -11.08
CA LYS A 49 -17.69 -5.86 -12.23
C LYS A 49 -18.90 -6.74 -11.91
N ASN A 50 -18.79 -7.62 -10.92
CA ASN A 50 -19.88 -8.50 -10.49
C ASN A 50 -20.74 -7.90 -9.36
N THR A 51 -20.48 -6.65 -8.96
CA THR A 51 -21.11 -6.01 -7.80
C THR A 51 -22.13 -4.95 -8.21
N LYS A 52 -23.09 -4.67 -7.32
CA LYS A 52 -24.04 -3.55 -7.46
C LYS A 52 -23.39 -2.22 -7.06
N LEU A 53 -22.28 -1.86 -7.71
CA LEU A 53 -21.51 -0.62 -7.42
C LEU A 53 -22.39 0.64 -7.51
N SER A 54 -23.42 0.61 -8.36
CA SER A 54 -24.40 1.70 -8.51
C SER A 54 -25.05 2.11 -7.18
N LYS A 55 -25.22 1.18 -6.23
CA LYS A 55 -25.81 1.46 -4.91
C LYS A 55 -24.96 2.42 -4.07
N TYR A 56 -23.64 2.40 -4.25
CA TYR A 56 -22.69 3.20 -3.46
C TYR A 56 -22.15 4.41 -4.21
N SER A 57 -22.55 4.61 -5.47
CA SER A 57 -22.10 5.70 -6.34
C SER A 57 -22.16 7.07 -5.65
N LYS A 58 -23.28 7.39 -4.97
CA LYS A 58 -23.44 8.65 -4.24
C LYS A 58 -22.40 8.86 -3.13
N THR A 59 -22.10 7.81 -2.36
CA THR A 59 -21.08 7.85 -1.30
C THR A 59 -19.67 7.98 -1.88
N ILE A 60 -19.39 7.29 -2.98
CA ILE A 60 -18.12 7.40 -3.72
C ILE A 60 -17.87 8.84 -4.14
N TYR A 61 -18.86 9.46 -4.79
CA TYR A 61 -18.76 10.85 -5.23
C TYR A 61 -18.50 11.81 -4.07
N LEU A 62 -19.26 11.67 -2.97
CA LEU A 62 -19.10 12.52 -1.78
C LEU A 62 -17.71 12.40 -1.16
N ILE A 63 -17.14 11.19 -1.10
CA ILE A 63 -15.80 10.96 -0.56
C ILE A 63 -14.72 11.48 -1.51
N SER A 64 -14.92 11.42 -2.83
CA SER A 64 -13.91 11.87 -3.81
C SER A 64 -13.78 13.40 -3.91
N ILE A 65 -14.87 14.15 -3.69
CA ILE A 65 -14.90 15.61 -3.81
C ILE A 65 -13.80 16.32 -2.99
N PRO A 66 -13.61 16.03 -1.67
CA PRO A 66 -12.60 16.71 -0.88
C PRO A 66 -11.16 16.45 -1.34
N PHE A 67 -10.91 15.38 -2.10
CA PHE A 67 -9.59 15.10 -2.66
C PHE A 67 -9.33 15.86 -3.96
N VAL A 68 -10.36 16.08 -4.78
CA VAL A 68 -10.25 16.72 -6.10
C VAL A 68 -10.18 18.24 -5.98
N ILE A 69 -10.99 18.84 -5.10
CA ILE A 69 -11.12 20.31 -5.03
C ILE A 69 -9.78 21.01 -4.74
N PRO A 70 -9.00 20.65 -3.70
CA PRO A 70 -7.77 21.36 -3.38
C PRO A 70 -6.74 21.32 -4.50
N GLU A 71 -6.66 20.18 -5.19
CA GLU A 71 -5.71 19.99 -6.28
C GLU A 71 -6.15 20.72 -7.56
N LEU A 72 -7.45 20.79 -7.86
CA LEU A 72 -7.94 21.66 -8.94
C LEU A 72 -7.56 23.12 -8.68
N PHE A 73 -7.76 23.63 -7.46
CA PHE A 73 -7.32 24.98 -7.10
C PHE A 73 -5.81 25.18 -7.27
N TYR A 74 -5.01 24.18 -6.89
CA TYR A 74 -3.55 24.22 -7.07
C TYR A 74 -3.15 24.29 -8.55
N ILE A 75 -3.78 23.48 -9.41
CA ILE A 75 -3.53 23.45 -10.86
C ILE A 75 -3.94 24.77 -11.52
N PHE A 76 -5.09 25.34 -11.13
CA PHE A 76 -5.56 26.59 -11.73
C PHE A 76 -4.75 27.82 -11.31
N ARG A 77 -4.09 27.78 -10.15
CA ARG A 77 -3.39 28.94 -9.59
C ARG A 77 -1.90 28.98 -9.96
N ASN A 78 -1.29 27.84 -10.26
CA ASN A 78 0.15 27.72 -10.43
C ASN A 78 0.51 27.26 -11.84
N GLU A 79 1.59 27.78 -12.41
CA GLU A 79 2.21 27.19 -13.59
C GLU A 79 2.99 25.94 -13.16
N LEU A 80 2.58 24.78 -13.67
CA LEU A 80 3.15 23.49 -13.27
C LEU A 80 4.05 22.91 -14.35
N SER A 81 5.17 22.36 -13.92
CA SER A 81 6.06 21.54 -14.73
C SER A 81 5.49 20.15 -15.00
N PHE A 82 6.01 19.45 -16.01
CA PHE A 82 5.59 18.08 -16.33
C PHE A 82 5.75 17.11 -15.15
N SER A 83 6.84 17.24 -14.37
CA SER A 83 7.07 16.43 -13.17
C SER A 83 6.00 16.64 -12.10
N GLU A 84 5.50 17.86 -11.96
CA GLU A 84 4.44 18.17 -10.99
C GLU A 84 3.09 17.60 -11.43
N TYR A 85 2.78 17.65 -12.74
CA TYR A 85 1.61 16.98 -13.30
C TYR A 85 1.66 15.46 -13.10
N LEU A 86 2.83 14.84 -13.32
CA LEU A 86 3.01 13.41 -13.05
C LEU A 86 2.79 13.09 -11.58
N TYR A 87 3.36 13.90 -10.67
CA TYR A 87 3.19 13.71 -9.23
C TYR A 87 1.71 13.79 -8.81
N ILE A 88 0.99 14.80 -9.31
CA ILE A 88 -0.46 14.96 -9.12
C ILE A 88 -1.23 13.74 -9.66
N GLY A 89 -0.92 13.30 -10.89
CA GLY A 89 -1.53 12.12 -11.50
C GLY A 89 -1.33 10.84 -10.65
N LEU A 90 -0.15 10.66 -10.07
CA LEU A 90 0.16 9.55 -9.19
C LEU A 90 -0.62 9.61 -7.87
N ARG A 91 -0.87 10.81 -7.32
CA ARG A 91 -1.74 10.97 -6.14
C ARG A 91 -3.18 10.58 -6.46
N TYR A 92 -3.72 11.04 -7.59
CA TYR A 92 -5.05 10.64 -8.03
C TYR A 92 -5.16 9.14 -8.29
N TYR A 93 -4.15 8.55 -8.92
CA TYR A 93 -4.08 7.10 -9.11
C TYR A 93 -4.12 6.36 -7.77
N ASN A 94 -3.36 6.82 -6.77
CA ASN A 94 -3.36 6.21 -5.44
C ASN A 94 -4.73 6.32 -4.75
N ILE A 95 -5.37 7.49 -4.79
CA ILE A 95 -6.70 7.72 -4.20
C ILE A 95 -7.76 6.87 -4.91
N PHE A 96 -7.75 6.85 -6.24
CA PHE A 96 -8.62 5.99 -7.03
C PHE A 96 -8.43 4.51 -6.66
N SER A 97 -7.17 4.07 -6.59
CA SER A 97 -6.82 2.70 -6.20
C SER A 97 -7.35 2.35 -4.82
N PHE A 98 -7.18 3.25 -3.85
CA PHE A 98 -7.71 3.08 -2.50
C PHE A 98 -9.24 2.92 -2.50
N ILE A 99 -9.96 3.80 -3.20
CA ILE A 99 -11.43 3.74 -3.28
C ILE A 99 -11.86 2.40 -3.88
N VAL A 100 -11.27 1.99 -5.00
CA VAL A 100 -11.57 0.72 -5.67
C VAL A 100 -11.30 -0.47 -4.73
N VAL A 101 -10.14 -0.51 -4.08
CA VAL A 101 -9.79 -1.58 -3.13
C VAL A 101 -10.75 -1.61 -1.94
N LEU A 102 -11.21 -0.45 -1.43
CA LEU A 102 -12.18 -0.37 -0.35
C LEU A 102 -13.50 -1.06 -0.71
N PHE A 103 -14.03 -0.81 -1.91
CA PHE A 103 -15.25 -1.47 -2.38
C PHE A 103 -15.06 -2.96 -2.59
N PHE A 104 -13.90 -3.33 -3.16
CA PHE A 104 -13.52 -4.72 -3.29
C PHE A 104 -13.52 -5.41 -1.91
N CYS A 105 -12.89 -4.84 -0.89
CA CYS A 105 -12.89 -5.39 0.46
C CYS A 105 -14.30 -5.60 1.00
N ASN A 106 -15.18 -4.59 0.87
CA ASN A 106 -16.56 -4.70 1.33
C ASN A 106 -17.28 -5.87 0.67
N TYR A 107 -17.16 -6.03 -0.65
CA TYR A 107 -17.77 -7.16 -1.37
C TYR A 107 -17.14 -8.51 -1.01
N PHE A 108 -15.81 -8.57 -1.03
CA PHE A 108 -15.04 -9.78 -0.79
C PHE A 108 -15.34 -10.37 0.59
N PHE A 109 -15.44 -9.55 1.62
CA PHE A 109 -15.73 -10.02 2.96
C PHE A 109 -17.19 -10.41 3.20
N THR A 110 -18.15 -9.91 2.40
CA THR A 110 -19.57 -10.23 2.58
C THR A 110 -20.05 -11.39 1.72
N GLU A 111 -19.56 -11.51 0.48
CA GLU A 111 -20.15 -12.41 -0.54
C GLU A 111 -19.25 -13.62 -0.87
N SER A 112 -17.98 -13.63 -0.44
CA SER A 112 -17.04 -14.69 -0.80
C SER A 112 -16.82 -15.73 0.31
N ASN A 113 -16.41 -16.94 -0.09
CA ASN A 113 -16.01 -17.97 0.87
C ASN A 113 -14.59 -17.71 1.39
N LEU A 114 -14.49 -17.22 2.63
CA LEU A 114 -13.25 -16.76 3.23
C LEU A 114 -12.38 -17.89 3.83
N LYS A 115 -12.74 -19.17 3.69
CA LYS A 115 -11.99 -20.28 4.33
C LYS A 115 -10.53 -20.32 3.89
N ASN A 116 -10.25 -20.15 2.60
CA ASN A 116 -8.89 -20.11 2.07
C ASN A 116 -8.16 -18.83 2.46
N PHE A 117 -8.87 -17.69 2.44
CA PHE A 117 -8.34 -16.40 2.86
C PHE A 117 -7.84 -16.45 4.31
N PHE A 118 -8.65 -16.90 5.26
CA PHE A 118 -8.24 -17.00 6.67
C PHE A 118 -7.11 -18.00 6.90
N ARG A 119 -7.09 -19.11 6.15
CA ARG A 119 -5.99 -20.08 6.21
C ARG A 119 -4.66 -19.45 5.80
N ILE A 120 -4.65 -18.63 4.75
CA ILE A 120 -3.43 -17.93 4.29
C ILE A 120 -3.12 -16.74 5.21
N LEU A 121 -4.12 -16.00 5.67
CA LEU A 121 -3.96 -14.90 6.64
C LEU A 121 -3.22 -15.37 7.89
N LYS A 122 -3.58 -16.53 8.44
CA LYS A 122 -2.89 -17.09 9.61
C LYS A 122 -1.40 -17.31 9.36
N LYS A 123 -1.03 -17.83 8.19
CA LYS A 123 0.37 -18.03 7.79
C LYS A 123 1.07 -16.69 7.57
N TYR A 124 0.37 -15.75 6.94
CA TYR A 124 0.87 -14.40 6.68
C TYR A 124 1.16 -13.64 7.97
N LEU A 125 0.27 -13.68 8.95
CA LEU A 125 0.47 -13.07 10.27
C LEU A 125 1.69 -13.65 10.97
N PHE A 126 1.85 -14.98 10.97
CA PHE A 126 3.03 -15.61 11.55
C PHE A 126 4.33 -15.17 10.85
N PHE A 127 4.33 -15.16 9.52
CA PHE A 127 5.45 -14.68 8.71
C PHE A 127 5.80 -13.21 9.01
N TYR A 128 4.80 -12.33 9.03
CA TYR A 128 4.99 -10.91 9.28
C TYR A 128 5.47 -10.63 10.72
N SER A 129 4.96 -11.39 11.69
CA SER A 129 5.45 -11.34 13.07
C SER A 129 6.91 -11.76 13.16
N ALA A 130 7.33 -12.83 12.47
CA ALA A 130 8.72 -13.26 12.45
C ALA A 130 9.65 -12.19 11.85
N ILE A 131 9.26 -11.55 10.75
CA ILE A 131 10.00 -10.41 10.16
C ILE A 131 10.08 -9.25 11.15
N THR A 132 8.97 -8.89 11.78
CA THR A 132 8.93 -7.76 12.73
C THR A 132 9.84 -8.01 13.94
N ILE A 133 9.81 -9.24 14.48
CA ILE A 133 10.71 -9.64 15.58
C ILE A 133 12.16 -9.60 15.12
N TYR A 134 12.47 -10.10 13.91
CA TYR A 134 13.81 -10.02 13.36
C TYR A 134 14.31 -8.58 13.26
N ILE A 135 13.51 -7.68 12.68
CA ILE A 135 13.86 -6.25 12.56
C ILE A 135 14.14 -5.67 13.94
N PHE A 136 13.28 -5.93 14.92
CA PHE A 136 13.48 -5.48 16.29
C PHE A 136 14.82 -5.94 16.90
N PHE A 137 15.17 -7.23 16.73
CA PHE A 137 16.46 -7.75 17.18
C PHE A 137 17.62 -7.14 16.39
N ALA A 138 17.48 -6.97 15.08
CA ALA A 138 18.51 -6.37 14.25
C ALA A 138 18.84 -4.94 14.67
N GLN A 139 17.84 -4.18 15.11
CA GLN A 139 18.04 -2.82 15.64
C GLN A 139 18.78 -2.78 16.97
N ILE A 140 18.52 -3.72 17.89
CA ILE A 140 19.18 -3.77 19.21
C ILE A 140 20.64 -4.21 19.08
N TYR A 141 20.90 -5.19 18.21
CA TYR A 141 22.19 -5.86 18.11
C TYR A 141 23.03 -5.43 16.90
N ASP A 142 22.60 -4.40 16.17
CA ASP A 142 23.28 -3.92 14.95
C ASP A 142 23.49 -5.05 13.92
N LEU A 143 22.44 -5.87 13.73
CA LEU A 143 22.44 -6.91 12.70
C LEU A 143 21.94 -6.32 11.37
N TYR A 144 22.18 -7.06 10.30
CA TYR A 144 21.79 -6.63 8.95
C TYR A 144 20.29 -6.32 8.82
N GLU A 145 19.96 -5.13 8.33
CA GLU A 145 18.63 -4.77 7.85
C GLU A 145 18.70 -4.53 6.32
N PRO A 146 17.69 -4.97 5.54
CA PRO A 146 17.67 -4.65 4.12
C PRO A 146 17.70 -3.13 3.87
N TYR A 147 18.61 -2.71 3.00
CA TYR A 147 18.87 -1.29 2.73
C TYR A 147 17.64 -0.55 2.20
N ARG A 148 17.23 0.49 2.91
CA ARG A 148 16.12 1.36 2.52
C ARG A 148 16.60 2.31 1.43
N ASN A 149 16.05 2.18 0.23
CA ASN A 149 16.54 2.91 -0.93
C ASN A 149 15.56 3.97 -1.44
N ARG A 150 14.45 4.23 -0.73
CA ARG A 150 13.51 5.31 -1.04
C ARG A 150 13.80 6.55 -0.20
N GLN A 151 13.63 7.73 -0.81
CA GLN A 151 13.78 9.02 -0.13
C GLN A 151 12.83 9.15 1.09
N ASN A 152 13.24 9.94 2.08
CA ASN A 152 12.53 10.17 3.35
C ASN A 152 12.38 8.89 4.20
N THR A 153 13.41 8.06 4.17
CA THR A 153 13.57 6.93 5.10
C THR A 153 14.70 7.16 6.09
N ASN A 154 15.45 8.26 5.98
CA ASN A 154 16.50 8.62 6.93
C ASN A 154 16.16 9.99 7.55
N LEU A 155 16.31 10.10 8.88
CA LEU A 155 16.02 11.32 9.65
C LEU A 155 16.80 12.55 9.16
N PHE A 156 17.98 12.30 8.59
CA PHE A 156 18.82 13.28 7.92
C PHE A 156 19.11 12.73 6.54
N GLY A 157 18.74 13.45 5.48
CA GLY A 157 18.79 13.01 4.08
C GLY A 157 20.15 12.48 3.56
N GLU A 158 21.20 12.51 4.37
CA GLU A 158 22.55 11.98 4.08
C GLU A 158 23.11 11.00 5.13
N SER A 159 22.35 10.68 6.18
CA SER A 159 22.79 9.68 7.18
C SER A 159 22.67 8.26 6.63
N MET A 160 23.69 7.42 6.83
CA MET A 160 23.54 5.98 6.68
C MET A 160 22.38 5.52 7.57
N GLN A 161 21.49 4.71 7.01
CA GLN A 161 20.31 4.12 7.66
C GLN A 161 20.44 4.03 9.19
N SER A 162 19.74 4.91 9.91
CA SER A 162 19.75 4.90 11.38
C SER A 162 18.93 3.71 11.86
N ILE A 163 19.63 2.65 12.27
CA ILE A 163 19.08 1.42 12.83
C ILE A 163 18.61 1.58 14.29
N PHE A 164 19.01 2.64 14.98
CA PHE A 164 18.73 2.82 16.41
C PHE A 164 18.01 4.15 16.69
N TRP A 165 16.86 4.07 17.36
CA TRP A 165 16.04 5.23 17.73
C TRP A 165 15.67 5.15 19.21
N LEU A 166 16.22 6.06 20.01
CA LEU A 166 15.99 6.11 21.46
C LEU A 166 14.57 6.51 21.86
N SER A 167 13.78 7.15 20.97
CA SER A 167 12.58 7.87 21.40
C SER A 167 11.35 7.79 20.48
N GLN A 168 11.37 7.02 19.40
CA GLN A 168 10.18 6.83 18.55
C GLN A 168 9.52 5.45 18.74
N PRO A 169 8.18 5.36 18.62
CA PRO A 169 7.49 4.09 18.70
C PRO A 169 8.12 3.14 17.69
N HIS A 170 8.57 1.98 18.15
CA HIS A 170 9.12 0.93 17.30
C HIS A 170 7.99 0.40 16.41
N ARG A 171 7.75 1.08 15.29
CA ARG A 171 7.05 0.53 14.14
C ARG A 171 7.92 -0.59 13.58
N ALA A 172 7.41 -1.41 12.66
CA ALA A 172 8.29 -2.20 11.80
C ALA A 172 9.12 -1.21 10.95
N MET A 173 10.17 -0.67 11.56
CA MET A 173 11.04 0.32 10.95
C MET A 173 11.66 -0.34 9.72
N GLY A 174 11.74 0.44 8.65
CA GLY A 174 12.11 -0.08 7.34
C GLY A 174 10.97 -0.64 6.50
N THR A 175 9.75 -0.77 7.01
CA THR A 175 8.59 -1.05 6.14
C THR A 175 7.90 0.26 5.70
N PHE A 176 7.79 1.26 6.58
CA PHE A 176 7.10 2.52 6.28
C PHE A 176 8.05 3.68 5.95
N ARG A 177 7.58 4.64 5.15
CA ARG A 177 8.25 5.93 4.96
C ARG A 177 8.08 6.82 6.20
N GLU A 178 9.10 7.59 6.54
CA GLU A 178 9.06 8.52 7.66
C GLU A 178 8.24 9.77 7.23
N PRO A 179 7.36 10.30 8.11
CA PRO A 179 6.68 11.57 7.86
C PRO A 179 7.70 12.72 7.90
N LEU A 180 7.49 13.73 7.03
CA LEU A 180 8.23 14.99 7.04
C LEU A 180 7.86 15.84 8.27
#